data_AF-A0A5E4LHI1-F1
#
_entry.id   AF-A0A5E4LHI1-F1
#
_cell.length_a   1.000
_cell.length_b   1.000
_cell.length_c   1.000
_cell.angle_alpha   90.00
_cell.angle_beta   90.00
_cell.angle_gamma   90.00
#
_symmetry.space_group_name_H-M   'P 1'
#
loop_
_entity.id
_entity.type
_entity.pdbx_description
1 polymer ?
#
loop_
_entity_poly.entity_id
_entity_poly.type
_entity_poly.pdbx_seq_one_letter_code
_entity_poly.pdbx_strand_id
1 'polypeptide(L)'
;MASDVKTILRAWTDRRQMRFILITAIIYAALLIPFKPFPIMLGFTEVRPANFVPALFGVLLGPAAAWGSAIGNLLADIASAAAMGGNGTLSLGSIFGFIGNFLYAYIAWKVWSLLIESEQESVDFHMLGVYCLAALAGSALCALVIGMGILAIDLQPFTEAMFMVMFITFNNFLPSAIIGSAALWLGYGTAKEYGWIYKAEKLRGK
;
A
#
# COMPACT_ATOMS: atom_id res chain seq x y z
N MET A 1 -19.51 -3.45 5.00
CA MET A 1 -18.95 -4.82 4.95
C MET A 1 -19.38 -5.61 3.71
N ALA A 2 -20.65 -6.02 3.54
CA ALA A 2 -21.05 -6.81 2.35
C ALA A 2 -20.86 -6.05 1.01
N SER A 3 -20.99 -4.72 1.04
CA SER A 3 -20.67 -3.84 -0.09
C SER A 3 -19.17 -3.79 -0.41
N ASP A 4 -18.34 -3.73 0.63
CA ASP A 4 -16.89 -3.58 0.52
C ASP A 4 -16.23 -4.84 -0.06
N VAL A 5 -16.66 -6.02 0.39
CA VAL A 5 -16.19 -7.30 -0.15
C VAL A 5 -16.52 -7.41 -1.64
N LYS A 6 -17.74 -7.02 -2.04
CA LYS A 6 -18.12 -7.00 -3.46
C LYS A 6 -17.23 -6.05 -4.27
N THR A 7 -16.92 -4.88 -3.74
CA THR A 7 -16.04 -3.90 -4.41
C THR A 7 -14.61 -4.44 -4.59
N ILE A 8 -14.05 -5.08 -3.57
CA ILE A 8 -12.70 -5.69 -3.64
C ILE A 8 -12.66 -6.83 -4.67
N LEU A 9 -13.69 -7.67 -4.71
CA LEU A 9 -13.77 -8.79 -5.64
C LEU A 9 -14.05 -8.35 -7.09
N ARG A 10 -14.85 -7.29 -7.28
CA ARG A 10 -15.13 -6.72 -8.61
C ARG A 10 -13.88 -6.20 -9.33
N ALA A 11 -12.83 -5.85 -8.60
CA ALA A 11 -11.55 -5.46 -9.19
C ALA A 11 -10.97 -6.54 -10.13
N TRP A 12 -11.31 -7.81 -9.91
CA TRP A 12 -10.88 -8.95 -10.72
C TRP A 12 -11.79 -9.28 -11.90
N THR A 13 -12.98 -8.67 -11.97
CA THR A 13 -13.93 -8.90 -13.08
C THR A 13 -13.83 -7.82 -14.15
N ASP A 14 -13.41 -6.61 -13.78
CA ASP A 14 -13.28 -5.49 -14.70
C ASP A 14 -11.87 -5.44 -15.32
N ARG A 15 -11.79 -5.45 -16.65
CA ARG A 15 -10.50 -5.46 -17.38
C ARG A 15 -9.63 -4.24 -17.10
N ARG A 16 -10.23 -3.09 -16.78
CA ARG A 16 -9.48 -1.88 -16.45
C ARG A 16 -8.88 -2.01 -15.05
N GLN A 17 -9.65 -2.47 -14.08
CA GLN A 17 -9.17 -2.73 -12.72
C GLN A 17 -8.06 -3.80 -12.71
N MET A 18 -8.21 -4.90 -13.46
CA MET A 18 -7.16 -5.92 -13.59
C MET A 18 -5.84 -5.35 -14.12
N ARG A 19 -5.90 -4.43 -15.11
CA ARG A 19 -4.70 -3.72 -15.60
C ARG A 19 -4.07 -2.86 -14.50
N PHE A 20 -4.86 -2.17 -13.70
CA PHE A 20 -4.35 -1.39 -12.56
C PHE A 20 -3.75 -2.27 -11.46
N ILE A 21 -4.30 -3.47 -11.20
CA ILE A 21 -3.68 -4.46 -10.31
C ILE A 21 -2.27 -4.79 -10.82
N LEU A 22 -2.17 -5.16 -12.10
CA LEU A 22 -0.89 -5.54 -12.73
C LEU A 22 0.13 -4.40 -12.70
N ILE A 23 -0.28 -3.20 -13.13
CA ILE A 23 0.60 -2.01 -13.17
C ILE A 23 1.09 -1.66 -11.77
N THR A 24 0.20 -1.64 -10.77
CA THR A 24 0.58 -1.36 -9.38
C THR A 24 1.54 -2.41 -8.86
N ALA A 25 1.28 -3.70 -9.11
CA ALA A 25 2.15 -4.78 -8.66
C ALA A 25 3.56 -4.68 -9.27
N ILE A 26 3.66 -4.45 -10.57
CA ILE A 26 4.94 -4.34 -11.27
C ILE A 26 5.72 -3.11 -10.79
N ILE A 27 5.08 -1.93 -10.75
CA ILE A 27 5.75 -0.70 -10.32
C ILE A 27 6.23 -0.84 -8.88
N TYR A 28 5.36 -1.35 -7.99
CA TYR A 28 5.71 -1.48 -6.59
C TYR A 28 6.84 -2.50 -6.38
N ALA A 29 6.78 -3.67 -7.03
CA ALA A 29 7.85 -4.65 -6.97
C ALA A 29 9.17 -4.12 -7.53
N ALA A 30 9.14 -3.48 -8.70
CA ALA A 30 10.32 -2.94 -9.36
C ALA A 30 11.02 -1.86 -8.52
N LEU A 31 10.24 -1.04 -7.80
CA LEU A 31 10.80 -0.03 -6.90
C LEU A 31 11.28 -0.62 -5.57
N LEU A 32 10.71 -1.73 -5.10
CA LEU A 32 11.14 -2.39 -3.85
C LEU A 32 12.43 -3.22 -4.02
N ILE A 33 12.54 -3.97 -5.12
CA ILE A 33 13.64 -4.94 -5.34
C ILE A 33 15.04 -4.33 -5.12
N PRO A 34 15.39 -3.13 -5.64
CA PRO A 34 16.71 -2.54 -5.46
C PRO A 34 17.09 -2.27 -4.01
N PHE A 35 16.10 -2.09 -3.12
CA PHE A 35 16.35 -1.75 -1.72
C PHE A 35 16.34 -2.97 -0.79
N LYS A 36 15.92 -4.14 -1.27
CA LYS A 36 15.92 -5.40 -0.51
C LYS A 36 17.28 -5.77 0.13
N PRO A 37 18.44 -5.46 -0.47
CA PRO A 37 19.74 -5.71 0.16
C PRO A 37 20.08 -4.81 1.36
N PHE A 38 19.26 -3.79 1.67
CA PHE A 38 19.54 -2.81 2.73
C PHE A 38 18.53 -2.94 3.90
N PRO A 39 18.62 -4.00 4.72
CA PRO A 39 17.71 -4.23 5.84
C PRO A 39 17.91 -3.17 6.94
N ILE A 40 16.81 -2.59 7.42
CA ILE A 40 16.76 -1.86 8.70
C ILE A 40 16.66 -2.88 9.84
N MET A 41 15.85 -3.93 9.65
CA MET A 41 15.81 -5.13 10.49
C MET A 41 15.98 -6.36 9.64
N LEU A 42 17.00 -7.16 9.95
CA LEU A 42 17.38 -8.33 9.17
C LEU A 42 16.21 -9.31 9.06
N GLY A 43 15.79 -9.60 7.83
CA GLY A 43 14.70 -10.53 7.53
C GLY A 43 13.27 -9.98 7.66
N PHE A 44 13.08 -8.73 8.11
CA PHE A 44 11.74 -8.19 8.40
C PHE A 44 11.43 -6.86 7.68
N THR A 45 12.35 -5.91 7.66
CA THR A 45 12.13 -4.64 6.95
C THR A 45 13.43 -4.03 6.42
N GLU A 46 13.38 -3.60 5.18
CA GLU A 46 14.40 -2.84 4.45
C GLU A 46 14.06 -1.35 4.36
N VAL A 47 15.00 -0.50 3.96
CA VAL A 47 14.65 0.89 3.61
C VAL A 47 13.69 0.84 2.42
N ARG A 48 12.51 1.47 2.53
CA ARG A 48 11.45 1.31 1.51
C ARG A 48 10.97 2.62 0.93
N PRO A 49 11.76 3.29 0.08
CA PRO A 49 11.30 4.49 -0.60
C PRO A 49 10.04 4.20 -1.44
N ALA A 50 9.90 2.99 -1.98
CA ALA A 50 8.74 2.56 -2.75
C ALA A 50 7.39 2.56 -1.99
N ASN A 51 7.39 2.68 -0.67
CA ASN A 51 6.18 2.63 0.16
C ASN A 51 5.20 3.80 -0.09
N PHE A 52 5.61 4.83 -0.83
CA PHE A 52 4.66 5.83 -1.32
C PHE A 52 3.61 5.24 -2.27
N VAL A 53 3.94 4.14 -2.96
CA VAL A 53 3.07 3.54 -3.99
C VAL A 53 1.76 3.00 -3.40
N PRO A 54 1.74 2.16 -2.35
CA PRO A 54 0.48 1.73 -1.74
C PRO A 54 -0.44 2.88 -1.34
N ALA A 55 0.06 3.92 -0.67
CA ALA A 55 -0.75 5.06 -0.27
C ALA A 55 -1.25 5.85 -1.49
N LEU A 56 -0.34 6.25 -2.38
CA LEU A 56 -0.66 7.07 -3.56
C LEU A 56 -1.59 6.34 -4.52
N PHE A 57 -1.27 5.12 -4.91
CA PHE A 57 -2.10 4.37 -5.84
C PHE A 57 -3.37 3.87 -5.17
N GLY A 58 -3.38 3.66 -3.85
CA GLY A 58 -4.60 3.44 -3.08
C GLY A 58 -5.59 4.58 -3.29
N VAL A 59 -5.20 5.82 -3.02
CA VAL A 59 -6.10 6.97 -3.18
C VAL A 59 -6.53 7.20 -4.64
N LEU A 60 -5.66 6.90 -5.61
CA LEU A 60 -5.95 7.10 -7.03
C LEU A 60 -6.75 5.94 -7.65
N LEU A 61 -6.35 4.69 -7.45
CA LEU A 61 -6.85 3.52 -8.19
C LEU A 61 -7.71 2.59 -7.31
N GLY A 62 -7.81 2.87 -6.02
CA GLY A 62 -8.73 2.19 -5.11
C GLY A 62 -8.42 0.70 -4.90
N PRO A 63 -9.44 -0.18 -4.95
CA PRO A 63 -9.27 -1.62 -4.65
C PRO A 63 -8.28 -2.34 -5.56
N ALA A 64 -8.11 -1.90 -6.82
CA ALA A 64 -7.11 -2.48 -7.71
C ALA A 64 -5.69 -2.23 -7.21
N ALA A 65 -5.41 -1.02 -6.68
CA ALA A 65 -4.12 -0.76 -6.05
C ALA A 65 -3.91 -1.57 -4.78
N ALA A 66 -4.97 -1.83 -3.99
CA ALA A 66 -4.86 -2.69 -2.82
C ALA A 66 -4.37 -4.11 -3.16
N TRP A 67 -4.97 -4.74 -4.16
CA TRP A 67 -4.48 -6.04 -4.67
C TRP A 67 -3.08 -5.92 -5.28
N GLY A 68 -2.85 -4.88 -6.08
CA GLY A 68 -1.57 -4.66 -6.71
C GLY A 68 -0.43 -4.48 -5.70
N SER A 69 -0.64 -3.73 -4.61
CA SER A 69 0.35 -3.52 -3.56
C SER A 69 0.66 -4.81 -2.79
N ALA A 70 -0.35 -5.62 -2.51
CA ALA A 70 -0.18 -6.93 -1.87
C ALA A 70 0.67 -7.86 -2.74
N ILE A 71 0.32 -7.98 -4.02
CA ILE A 71 1.01 -8.81 -5.00
C ILE A 71 2.42 -8.28 -5.26
N GLY A 72 2.58 -6.97 -5.43
CA GLY A 72 3.87 -6.33 -5.67
C GLY A 72 4.86 -6.54 -4.52
N ASN A 73 4.40 -6.44 -3.27
CA ASN A 73 5.23 -6.77 -2.10
C ASN A 73 5.69 -8.23 -2.14
N LEU A 74 4.75 -9.16 -2.38
CA LEU A 74 5.07 -10.58 -2.44
C LEU A 74 6.03 -10.92 -3.59
N LEU A 75 5.85 -10.30 -4.77
CA LEU A 75 6.76 -10.46 -5.90
C LEU A 75 8.17 -9.96 -5.57
N ALA A 76 8.29 -8.84 -4.85
CA ALA A 76 9.58 -8.34 -4.40
C ALA A 76 10.25 -9.30 -3.40
N ASP A 77 9.48 -9.91 -2.49
CA ASP A 77 9.98 -10.91 -1.54
C ASP A 77 10.48 -12.17 -2.28
N ILE A 78 9.71 -12.68 -3.25
CA ILE A 78 10.08 -13.83 -4.09
C ILE A 78 11.34 -13.52 -4.90
N ALA A 79 11.39 -12.36 -5.56
CA ALA A 79 12.53 -11.95 -6.37
C ALA A 79 13.81 -11.79 -5.53
N SER A 80 13.67 -11.23 -4.32
CA SER A 80 14.78 -11.14 -3.37
C SER A 80 15.29 -12.53 -2.95
N ALA A 81 14.39 -13.47 -2.65
CA ALA A 81 14.78 -14.83 -2.29
C ALA A 81 15.53 -15.55 -3.40
N ALA A 82 15.08 -15.39 -4.65
CA ALA A 82 15.74 -15.95 -5.83
C ALA A 82 17.12 -15.32 -6.07
N ALA A 83 17.24 -13.99 -5.91
CA ALA A 83 18.50 -13.27 -6.15
C ALA A 83 19.56 -13.51 -5.04
N MET A 84 19.13 -13.80 -3.82
CA MET A 84 20.01 -13.94 -2.64
C MET A 84 20.20 -15.40 -2.19
N GLY A 85 19.98 -16.36 -3.08
CA GLY A 85 20.26 -17.79 -2.83
C GLY A 85 19.47 -18.40 -1.66
N GLY A 86 18.25 -17.91 -1.41
CA GLY A 86 17.40 -18.35 -0.29
C GLY A 86 17.48 -17.48 0.97
N ASN A 87 18.40 -16.52 1.05
CA ASN A 87 18.53 -15.55 2.16
C ASN A 87 17.79 -14.22 1.91
N GLY A 88 16.79 -14.23 1.01
CA GLY A 88 15.96 -13.04 0.76
C GLY A 88 14.86 -12.86 1.80
N THR A 89 13.97 -11.90 1.58
CA THR A 89 12.91 -11.56 2.55
C THR A 89 11.68 -12.47 2.52
N LEU A 90 11.68 -13.53 1.70
CA LEU A 90 10.56 -14.47 1.63
C LEU A 90 10.55 -15.36 2.88
N SER A 91 9.48 -15.25 3.68
CA SER A 91 9.29 -16.06 4.88
C SER A 91 7.81 -16.31 5.14
N LEU A 92 7.47 -17.04 6.21
CA LEU A 92 6.08 -17.11 6.70
C LEU A 92 5.51 -15.71 7.00
N GLY A 93 6.38 -14.76 7.36
CA GLY A 93 6.04 -13.34 7.52
C GLY A 93 5.49 -12.67 6.26
N SER A 94 5.85 -13.17 5.06
CA SER A 94 5.37 -12.60 3.79
C SER A 94 3.86 -12.73 3.60
N ILE A 95 3.18 -13.65 4.30
CA ILE A 95 1.71 -13.72 4.33
C ILE A 95 1.15 -12.45 4.99
N PHE A 96 1.70 -12.06 6.13
CA PHE A 96 1.30 -10.83 6.81
C PHE A 96 1.75 -9.59 6.05
N GLY A 97 2.89 -9.66 5.35
CA GLY A 97 3.31 -8.63 4.40
C GLY A 97 2.30 -8.42 3.28
N PHE A 98 1.79 -9.50 2.69
CA PHE A 98 0.74 -9.45 1.67
C PHE A 98 -0.53 -8.77 2.20
N ILE A 99 -1.05 -9.23 3.34
CA ILE A 99 -2.27 -8.69 3.96
C ILE A 99 -2.06 -7.23 4.39
N GLY A 100 -0.91 -6.92 4.99
CA GLY A 100 -0.55 -5.58 5.44
C GLY A 100 -0.51 -4.58 4.30
N ASN A 101 0.14 -4.92 3.18
CA ASN A 101 0.21 -4.03 2.01
C ASN A 101 -1.14 -3.88 1.30
N PHE A 102 -1.97 -4.93 1.29
CA PHE A 102 -3.35 -4.80 0.84
C PHE A 102 -4.09 -3.74 1.67
N LEU A 103 -4.04 -3.89 2.99
CA LEU A 103 -4.73 -3.01 3.93
C LEU A 103 -4.16 -1.59 3.91
N TYR A 104 -2.86 -1.43 3.67
CA TYR A 104 -2.24 -0.12 3.53
C TYR A 104 -2.95 0.70 2.44
N ALA A 105 -2.95 0.20 1.21
CA ALA A 105 -3.57 0.88 0.09
C ALA A 105 -5.10 0.98 0.24
N TYR A 106 -5.74 -0.06 0.78
CA TYR A 106 -7.19 -0.08 0.98
C TYR A 106 -7.67 0.97 2.00
N ILE A 107 -6.99 1.08 3.14
CA ILE A 107 -7.32 2.11 4.15
C ILE A 107 -7.03 3.50 3.62
N ALA A 108 -5.90 3.68 2.91
CA ALA A 108 -5.59 4.97 2.31
C ALA A 108 -6.72 5.43 1.36
N TRP A 109 -7.16 4.52 0.48
CA TRP A 109 -8.32 4.75 -0.38
C TRP A 109 -9.59 5.08 0.41
N LYS A 110 -9.91 4.30 1.45
CA LYS A 110 -11.14 4.50 2.24
C LYS A 110 -11.16 5.86 2.92
N VAL A 111 -10.10 6.22 3.62
CA VAL A 111 -9.98 7.53 4.30
C VAL A 111 -10.11 8.65 3.28
N TRP A 112 -9.40 8.56 2.15
CA TRP A 112 -9.50 9.52 1.06
C TRP A 112 -10.93 9.66 0.53
N SER A 113 -11.59 8.54 0.21
CA SER A 113 -12.95 8.54 -0.36
C SER A 113 -14.04 9.05 0.60
N LEU A 114 -13.76 9.07 1.90
CA LEU A 114 -14.67 9.58 2.92
C LEU A 114 -14.53 11.10 3.12
N LEU A 115 -13.35 11.65 2.84
CA LEU A 115 -12.99 13.03 3.20
C LEU A 115 -12.78 13.93 1.97
N ILE A 116 -12.47 13.36 0.80
CA ILE A 116 -12.26 14.09 -0.45
C ILE A 116 -13.35 13.76 -1.45
N GLU A 117 -13.96 14.81 -2.00
CA GLU A 117 -14.93 14.70 -3.08
C GLU A 117 -14.23 14.72 -4.44
N SER A 118 -14.68 13.85 -5.36
CA SER A 118 -13.99 13.63 -6.66
C SER A 118 -14.06 14.81 -7.65
N GLU A 119 -14.69 15.92 -7.26
CA GLU A 119 -14.95 17.06 -8.13
C GLU A 119 -13.81 18.09 -8.14
N GLN A 120 -12.92 18.10 -7.14
CA GLN A 120 -11.79 19.04 -7.08
C GLN A 120 -10.85 18.90 -8.28
N GLU A 121 -10.48 20.02 -8.92
CA GLU A 121 -9.65 20.06 -10.13
C GLU A 121 -8.15 20.03 -9.87
N SER A 122 -7.70 20.60 -8.75
CA SER A 122 -6.30 20.67 -8.36
C SER A 122 -6.12 20.27 -6.90
N VAL A 123 -4.91 19.85 -6.55
CA VAL A 123 -4.55 19.47 -5.18
C VAL A 123 -4.34 20.74 -4.35
N ASP A 124 -5.03 20.83 -3.22
CA ASP A 124 -4.81 21.87 -2.22
C ASP A 124 -4.15 21.31 -0.94
N PHE A 125 -3.84 22.18 0.01
CA PHE A 125 -3.24 21.76 1.29
C PHE A 125 -4.17 20.88 2.13
N HIS A 126 -5.49 21.00 1.99
CA HIS A 126 -6.44 20.15 2.68
C HIS A 126 -6.36 18.71 2.15
N MET A 127 -6.32 18.54 0.82
CA MET A 127 -6.11 17.26 0.15
C MET A 127 -4.77 16.63 0.57
N LEU A 128 -3.68 17.41 0.62
CA LEU A 128 -2.41 16.91 1.12
C LEU A 128 -2.50 16.45 2.59
N GLY A 129 -3.18 17.22 3.44
CA GLY A 129 -3.41 16.85 4.84
C GLY A 129 -4.19 15.54 4.98
N VAL A 130 -5.26 15.37 4.20
CA VAL A 130 -6.06 14.14 4.17
C VAL A 130 -5.25 12.96 3.61
N TYR A 131 -4.45 13.19 2.57
CA TYR A 131 -3.54 12.17 2.03
C TYR A 131 -2.54 11.70 3.08
N CYS A 132 -1.90 12.62 3.81
CA CYS A 132 -0.98 12.28 4.89
C CYS A 132 -1.68 11.48 6.01
N LEU A 133 -2.90 11.86 6.39
CA LEU A 133 -3.69 11.10 7.36
C LEU A 133 -4.00 9.68 6.86
N ALA A 134 -4.41 9.56 5.60
CA ALA A 134 -4.70 8.30 4.94
C ALA A 134 -3.45 7.39 4.87
N ALA A 135 -2.30 7.97 4.52
CA ALA A 135 -1.01 7.28 4.48
C ALA A 135 -0.57 6.82 5.88
N LEU A 136 -0.72 7.65 6.92
CA LEU A 136 -0.37 7.29 8.29
C LEU A 136 -1.25 6.15 8.81
N ALA A 137 -2.57 6.26 8.63
CA ALA A 137 -3.52 5.24 9.06
C ALA A 137 -3.26 3.89 8.38
N GLY A 138 -3.05 3.90 7.06
CA GLY A 138 -2.73 2.69 6.31
C GLY A 138 -1.35 2.11 6.68
N SER A 139 -0.35 2.97 6.92
CA SER A 139 0.99 2.57 7.37
C SER A 139 0.94 1.86 8.72
N ALA A 140 0.24 2.46 9.68
CA ALA A 140 0.08 1.90 11.02
C ALA A 140 -0.67 0.57 11.01
N LEU A 141 -1.75 0.46 10.23
CA LEU A 141 -2.49 -0.80 10.13
C LEU A 141 -1.65 -1.91 9.48
N CYS A 142 -0.92 -1.59 8.40
CA CYS A 142 0.01 -2.52 7.77
C CYS A 142 1.06 -3.03 8.77
N ALA A 143 1.68 -2.11 9.50
CA ALA A 143 2.68 -2.43 10.50
C ALA A 143 2.12 -3.29 11.64
N LEU A 144 0.92 -2.97 12.14
CA LEU A 144 0.23 -3.76 13.16
C LEU A 144 -0.05 -5.19 12.68
N VAL A 145 -0.54 -5.36 11.45
CA VAL A 145 -0.81 -6.70 10.90
C VAL A 145 0.47 -7.51 10.77
N ILE A 146 1.57 -6.89 10.32
CA ILE A 146 2.86 -7.56 10.20
C ILE A 146 3.41 -7.92 11.59
N GLY A 147 3.50 -6.95 12.52
CA GLY A 147 4.06 -7.18 13.85
C GLY A 147 3.25 -8.19 14.67
N MET A 148 1.92 -8.06 14.69
CA MET A 148 1.05 -9.02 15.38
C MET A 148 1.04 -10.38 14.70
N GLY A 149 1.13 -10.43 13.37
CA GLY A 149 1.23 -11.67 12.62
C GLY A 149 2.49 -12.46 12.96
N ILE A 150 3.65 -11.79 12.95
CA ILE A 150 4.95 -12.36 13.34
C ILE A 150 4.92 -12.88 14.77
N LEU A 151 4.33 -12.11 15.69
CA LEU A 151 4.14 -12.53 17.08
C LEU A 151 3.26 -13.77 17.18
N ALA A 152 2.15 -13.83 16.43
CA ALA A 152 1.19 -14.94 16.49
C ALA A 152 1.76 -16.27 15.99
N ILE A 153 2.86 -16.25 15.24
CA ILE A 153 3.56 -17.46 14.76
C ILE A 153 4.92 -17.66 15.46
N ASP A 154 5.12 -17.01 16.62
CA ASP A 154 6.31 -17.13 17.48
C ASP A 154 7.64 -16.90 16.76
N LEU A 155 7.64 -16.07 15.71
CA LEU A 155 8.86 -15.72 14.99
C LEU A 155 9.73 -14.71 15.76
N GLN A 156 9.12 -13.90 16.64
CA GLN A 156 9.78 -12.89 17.45
C GLN A 156 9.07 -12.73 18.80
N PRO A 157 9.80 -12.38 19.88
CA PRO A 157 9.16 -12.02 21.13
C PRO A 157 8.37 -10.70 21.03
N PHE A 158 7.49 -10.47 22.01
CA PHE A 158 6.55 -9.34 22.02
C PHE A 158 7.24 -7.97 21.83
N THR A 159 8.36 -7.76 22.53
CA THR A 159 9.08 -6.48 22.52
C THR A 159 9.60 -6.15 21.11
N GLU A 160 10.23 -7.12 20.46
CA GLU A 160 10.77 -7.01 19.10
C GLU A 160 9.66 -6.82 18.08
N ALA A 161 8.55 -7.56 18.22
CA ALA A 161 7.36 -7.38 17.39
C ALA A 161 6.78 -5.95 17.51
N MET A 162 6.73 -5.38 18.71
CA MET A 162 6.24 -4.01 18.92
C MET A 162 7.21 -2.95 18.37
N PHE A 163 8.52 -3.17 18.50
CA PHE A 163 9.51 -2.32 17.82
C PHE A 163 9.31 -2.37 16.30
N MET A 164 9.09 -3.56 15.72
CA MET A 164 8.79 -3.69 14.29
C MET A 164 7.58 -2.86 13.87
N VAL A 165 6.49 -2.88 14.64
CA VAL A 165 5.32 -2.03 14.34
C VAL A 165 5.72 -0.56 14.21
N MET A 166 6.51 -0.04 15.15
CA MET A 166 6.95 1.36 15.12
C MET A 166 7.80 1.64 13.88
N PHE A 167 8.86 0.85 13.64
CA PHE A 167 9.78 1.08 12.52
C PHE A 167 9.09 0.94 11.17
N ILE A 168 8.24 -0.08 10.98
CA ILE A 168 7.47 -0.27 9.74
C ILE A 168 6.50 0.89 9.53
N THR A 169 5.84 1.38 10.59
CA THR A 169 4.94 2.54 10.46
C THR A 169 5.66 3.75 9.88
N PHE A 170 6.81 4.12 10.45
CA PHE A 170 7.59 5.27 9.96
C PHE A 170 8.19 5.04 8.58
N ASN A 171 8.71 3.85 8.32
CA ASN A 171 9.31 3.49 7.03
C ASN A 171 8.27 3.39 5.91
N ASN A 172 7.00 3.10 6.24
CA ASN A 172 5.88 3.19 5.31
C ASN A 172 5.40 4.64 5.14
N PHE A 173 5.28 5.38 6.23
CA PHE A 173 4.67 6.71 6.25
C PHE A 173 5.57 7.79 5.64
N LEU A 174 6.85 7.84 6.00
CA LEU A 174 7.74 8.94 5.58
C LEU A 174 7.86 9.05 4.05
N PRO A 175 8.10 7.96 3.29
CA PRO A 175 8.13 8.04 1.84
C PRO A 175 6.79 8.46 1.25
N SER A 176 5.66 8.00 1.80
CA SER A 176 4.33 8.45 1.39
C SER A 176 4.12 9.93 1.65
N ALA A 177 4.41 10.40 2.85
CA ALA A 177 4.23 11.80 3.23
C ALA A 177 5.07 12.76 2.38
N ILE A 178 6.26 12.32 1.94
CA ILE A 178 7.19 13.15 1.17
C ILE A 178 7.00 12.94 -0.33
N ILE A 179 7.35 11.74 -0.82
CA ILE A 179 7.34 11.41 -2.25
C ILE A 179 5.90 11.27 -2.74
N GLY A 180 5.04 10.61 -1.96
CA GLY A 180 3.64 10.42 -2.30
C GLY A 180 2.87 11.72 -2.39
N SER A 181 3.08 12.66 -1.45
CA SER A 181 2.46 13.99 -1.50
C SER A 181 2.93 14.80 -2.71
N ALA A 182 4.24 14.78 -3.02
CA ALA A 182 4.77 15.44 -4.21
C ALA A 182 4.20 14.82 -5.50
N ALA A 183 4.15 13.49 -5.57
CA ALA A 183 3.58 12.78 -6.71
C ALA A 183 2.07 13.00 -6.85
N LEU A 184 1.34 13.10 -5.74
CA LEU A 184 -0.09 13.46 -5.74
C LEU A 184 -0.28 14.87 -6.29
N TRP A 185 0.47 15.85 -5.79
CA TRP A 185 0.40 17.24 -6.25
C TRP A 185 0.63 17.38 -7.75
N LEU A 186 1.64 16.68 -8.28
CA LEU A 186 2.01 16.74 -9.70
C LEU A 186 1.09 15.89 -10.59
N GLY A 187 0.63 14.73 -10.10
CA GLY A 187 -0.03 13.71 -10.91
C GLY A 187 -1.56 13.66 -10.79
N TYR A 188 -2.16 14.28 -9.79
CA TYR A 188 -3.61 14.17 -9.55
C TYR A 188 -4.45 14.70 -10.70
N GLY A 189 -4.10 15.87 -11.25
CA GLY A 189 -4.80 16.47 -12.39
C GLY A 189 -4.78 15.55 -13.62
N THR A 190 -3.61 15.00 -13.96
CA THR A 190 -3.45 14.02 -15.04
C THR A 190 -4.24 12.74 -14.78
N ALA A 191 -4.20 12.20 -13.56
CA ALA A 191 -4.98 11.02 -13.20
C ALA A 191 -6.49 11.27 -13.31
N LYS A 192 -6.95 12.51 -13.02
CA LYS A 192 -8.35 12.92 -13.20
C LYS A 192 -8.71 13.00 -14.69
N GLU A 193 -7.87 13.63 -15.51
CA GLU A 193 -8.09 13.80 -16.95
C GLU A 193 -8.22 12.47 -17.68
N TYR A 194 -7.33 11.51 -17.39
CA TYR A 194 -7.43 10.14 -17.94
C TYR A 194 -8.50 9.28 -17.24
N GLY A 195 -9.25 9.86 -16.29
CA GLY A 195 -10.32 9.21 -15.55
C GLY A 195 -9.87 8.01 -14.72
N TRP A 196 -8.60 7.98 -14.28
CA TRP A 196 -8.00 6.89 -13.50
C TRP A 196 -8.53 6.85 -12.06
N ILE A 197 -8.93 8.01 -11.54
CA ILE A 197 -9.44 8.13 -10.17
C ILE A 197 -10.60 7.17 -9.96
N TYR A 198 -10.43 6.25 -9.01
CA TYR A 198 -11.45 5.28 -8.67
C TYR A 198 -12.65 5.98 -8.04
N LYS A 199 -13.67 6.17 -8.86
CA LYS A 199 -14.99 6.55 -8.38
C LYS A 199 -15.68 5.26 -7.96
N ALA A 200 -15.81 5.05 -6.65
CA ALA A 200 -16.77 4.08 -6.18
C ALA A 200 -18.12 4.54 -6.73
N GLU A 201 -18.64 3.90 -7.79
CA GLU A 201 -20.02 4.10 -8.21
C GLU A 201 -20.86 4.07 -6.95
N LYS A 202 -21.50 5.21 -6.67
CA LYS A 202 -22.17 5.56 -5.42
C LYS A 202 -22.55 4.29 -4.62
N LEU A 203 -21.80 4.01 -3.56
CA LEU A 203 -22.30 3.22 -2.43
C LEU A 203 -23.52 3.88 -1.76
N ARG A 204 -23.89 5.08 -2.21
CA ARG A 204 -25.24 5.64 -2.08
C ARG A 204 -26.13 5.10 -3.20
N GLY A 205 -26.71 3.94 -2.94
CA GLY A 205 -27.92 3.52 -3.63
C GLY A 205 -28.94 4.66 -3.64
N LYS A 206 -29.71 4.72 -4.73
CA LYS A 206 -31.06 5.26 -4.71
C LYS A 206 -31.84 4.75 -3.50
#